data_AF-A0A941R6F8-F1
#
_entry.id   AF-A0A941R6F8-F1
#
_cell.length_a   1.000
_cell.length_b   1.000
_cell.length_c   1.000
_cell.angle_alpha   90.00
_cell.angle_beta   90.00
_cell.angle_gamma   90.00
#
_symmetry.space_group_name_H-M   'P 1'
#
loop_
_entity.id
_entity.type
_entity.pdbx_description
1 polymer ?
#
loop_
_entity_poly.entity_id
_entity_poly.type
_entity_poly.pdbx_seq_one_letter_code
_entity_poly.pdbx_strand_id
1 'polypeptide(L)'
;MPYQPVIESQRALEPLLTVVKILEEYGDCPSIVTAGIERDEECTDLYSIRDTLAKITLRDHTYRVTELALALLKQTYRDGDLMIPKVLVATLGHDLGKIPRFRATAAHAMGDHPVVSAIKLQECFAGTSIPWFSEVLDAIKGHHRIGKDRLGVILRQADGQARVKEMILSTQEMQEKPLDSWCAGPEVLAIVAPRINRPLKGSKWAAFSLKGVVYVTPDAILEAAKELARQKKVVEMGLIRSTDREDTLRRLVKILGAADLLAMEIGEHFYGRPFDIFTKKAGIKQRGYFVPVKLEAFQIAESELESRKVAFMQLVTEFQLGRG
;
A
#
# COMPACT_ATOMS: atom_id res chain seq x y z
N MET A 1 29.35 -20.41 1.66
CA MET A 1 27.92 -20.05 1.49
C MET A 1 27.51 -20.16 0.03
N PRO A 2 26.24 -20.42 -0.31
CA PRO A 2 25.77 -20.22 -1.68
C PRO A 2 26.05 -18.75 -2.08
N TYR A 3 26.49 -18.54 -3.33
CA TYR A 3 26.87 -17.23 -3.89
C TYR A 3 28.13 -16.55 -3.34
N GLN A 4 28.86 -17.17 -2.41
CA GLN A 4 30.11 -16.59 -1.90
C GLN A 4 31.11 -16.20 -3.01
N PRO A 5 31.35 -17.03 -4.05
CA PRO A 5 32.26 -16.65 -5.13
C PRO A 5 31.85 -15.37 -5.87
N VAL A 6 30.54 -15.19 -6.14
CA VAL A 6 30.06 -13.99 -6.85
C VAL A 6 30.11 -12.75 -5.95
N ILE A 7 29.85 -12.89 -4.65
CA ILE A 7 29.96 -11.81 -3.67
C ILE A 7 31.41 -11.34 -3.52
N GLU A 8 32.36 -12.27 -3.40
CA GLU A 8 33.81 -11.99 -3.32
C GLU A 8 34.32 -11.34 -4.61
N SER A 9 33.92 -11.86 -5.78
CA SER A 9 34.32 -11.29 -7.07
C SER A 9 33.90 -9.84 -7.26
N GLN A 10 32.84 -9.41 -6.57
CA GLN A 10 32.30 -8.05 -6.59
C GLN A 10 32.72 -7.22 -5.37
N ARG A 11 33.66 -7.72 -4.54
CA ARG A 11 34.22 -7.06 -3.35
C ARG A 11 33.18 -6.70 -2.29
N ALA A 12 32.05 -7.42 -2.24
CA ALA A 12 30.94 -7.11 -1.34
C ALA A 12 30.96 -7.92 -0.03
N LEU A 13 31.82 -8.93 0.12
CA LEU A 13 31.74 -9.88 1.24
C LEU A 13 31.95 -9.23 2.61
N GLU A 14 33.07 -8.55 2.83
CA GLU A 14 33.41 -7.96 4.14
C GLU A 14 32.39 -6.90 4.59
N PRO A 15 31.99 -5.93 3.74
CA PRO A 15 30.92 -5.00 4.10
C PRO A 15 29.58 -5.70 4.40
N LEU A 16 29.24 -6.75 3.64
CA LEU A 16 27.99 -7.50 3.85
C LEU A 16 27.99 -8.24 5.18
N LEU A 17 29.10 -8.86 5.58
CA LEU A 17 29.25 -9.48 6.89
C LEU A 17 29.13 -8.46 8.02
N THR A 18 29.60 -7.22 7.80
CA THR A 18 29.42 -6.11 8.74
C THR A 18 27.94 -5.75 8.90
N VAL A 19 27.19 -5.70 7.79
CA VAL A 19 25.73 -5.46 7.84
C VAL A 19 25.01 -6.59 8.59
N VAL A 20 25.33 -7.85 8.31
CA VAL A 20 24.76 -9.01 9.03
C VAL A 20 25.08 -8.92 10.52
N LYS A 21 26.31 -8.58 10.90
CA LYS A 21 26.69 -8.40 12.30
C LYS A 21 25.84 -7.32 12.99
N ILE A 22 25.56 -6.21 12.31
CA ILE A 22 24.68 -5.16 12.83
C ILE A 22 23.26 -5.69 13.06
N LEU A 23 22.70 -6.48 12.14
CA LEU A 23 21.37 -7.07 12.29
C LEU A 23 21.33 -8.08 13.44
N GLU A 24 22.36 -8.91 13.58
CA GLU A 24 22.45 -9.88 14.69
C GLU A 24 22.58 -9.20 16.05
N GLU A 25 23.31 -8.08 16.13
CA GLU A 25 23.58 -7.41 17.40
C GLU A 25 22.46 -6.42 17.80
N TYR A 26 21.72 -5.86 16.84
CA TYR A 26 20.75 -4.79 17.10
C TYR A 26 19.37 -4.97 16.46
N GLY A 27 19.15 -6.06 15.72
CA GLY A 27 17.91 -6.31 14.99
C GLY A 27 16.75 -6.86 15.84
N ASP A 28 16.92 -7.01 17.15
CA ASP A 28 15.85 -7.40 18.10
C ASP A 28 14.82 -6.29 18.37
N CYS A 29 15.03 -5.09 17.81
CA CYS A 29 14.01 -4.05 17.83
C CYS A 29 12.83 -4.41 16.89
N PRO A 30 11.64 -3.80 17.09
CA PRO A 30 10.52 -3.98 16.18
C PRO A 30 10.87 -3.62 14.72
N SER A 31 10.31 -4.36 13.77
CA SER A 31 10.44 -4.15 12.31
C SER A 31 9.64 -2.95 11.78
N ILE A 32 8.92 -2.25 12.66
CA ILE A 32 8.17 -1.04 12.38
C ILE A 32 8.45 0.00 13.46
N VAL A 33 8.47 1.27 13.10
CA VAL A 33 8.63 2.37 14.06
C VAL A 33 7.29 2.64 14.76
N THR A 34 7.19 2.29 16.04
CA THR A 34 5.94 2.40 16.83
C THR A 34 5.89 3.62 17.76
N ALA A 35 7.00 4.32 17.97
CA ALA A 35 7.12 5.42 18.94
C ALA A 35 7.67 6.70 18.30
N GLY A 36 7.13 7.86 18.72
CA GLY A 36 7.69 9.20 18.44
C GLY A 36 6.75 10.17 17.71
N ILE A 37 7.25 11.40 17.49
CA ILE A 37 6.69 12.44 16.58
C ILE A 37 7.02 12.07 15.11
N GLU A 38 7.76 10.99 14.91
CA GLU A 38 8.34 10.54 13.66
C GLU A 38 7.27 9.84 12.82
N ARG A 39 6.81 10.51 11.76
CA ARG A 39 5.90 9.93 10.76
C ARG A 39 6.72 9.09 9.80
N ASP A 40 6.87 7.81 10.10
CA ASP A 40 7.29 6.84 9.09
C ASP A 40 6.11 6.60 8.13
N GLU A 41 6.36 6.71 6.83
CA GLU A 41 5.35 6.52 5.77
C GLU A 41 4.71 5.12 5.89
N GLU A 42 5.54 4.11 6.21
CA GLU A 42 5.12 2.72 6.39
C GLU A 42 4.19 2.53 7.60
N CYS A 43 4.43 3.25 8.70
CA CYS A 43 3.62 3.14 9.92
C CYS A 43 2.17 3.63 9.70
N THR A 44 1.99 4.58 8.79
CA THR A 44 0.66 5.08 8.41
C THR A 44 -0.12 4.01 7.64
N ASP A 45 0.53 3.36 6.67
CA ASP A 45 -0.06 2.30 5.85
C ASP A 45 -0.41 1.06 6.69
N LEU A 46 0.47 0.71 7.62
CA LEU A 46 0.36 -0.47 8.45
C LEU A 46 -0.43 -0.24 9.75
N TYR A 47 -1.02 0.94 9.95
CA TYR A 47 -1.66 1.32 11.23
C TYR A 47 -2.67 0.26 11.73
N SER A 48 -3.47 -0.30 10.82
CA SER A 48 -4.50 -1.30 11.14
C SER A 48 -3.94 -2.65 11.66
N ILE A 49 -2.66 -2.93 11.39
CA ILE A 49 -1.96 -4.19 11.70
C ILE A 49 -0.70 -3.97 12.53
N ARG A 50 -0.49 -2.74 12.99
CA ARG A 50 0.71 -2.27 13.68
C ARG A 50 1.04 -3.13 14.90
N ASP A 51 0.04 -3.44 15.72
CA ASP A 51 0.25 -4.18 16.97
C ASP A 51 0.69 -5.64 16.71
N THR A 52 0.34 -6.18 15.54
CA THR A 52 0.81 -7.49 15.08
C THR A 52 2.25 -7.40 14.60
N LEU A 53 2.56 -6.44 13.74
CA LEU A 53 3.90 -6.28 13.15
C LEU A 53 4.94 -5.77 14.16
N ALA A 54 4.53 -5.06 15.21
CA ALA A 54 5.41 -4.61 16.29
C ALA A 54 6.11 -5.75 17.04
N LYS A 55 5.57 -6.98 16.96
CA LYS A 55 6.14 -8.19 17.56
C LYS A 55 7.17 -8.87 16.66
N ILE A 56 7.24 -8.49 15.39
CA ILE A 56 8.22 -9.01 14.44
C ILE A 56 9.50 -8.21 14.60
N THR A 57 10.61 -8.91 14.86
CA THR A 57 11.92 -8.27 14.96
C THR A 57 12.38 -7.75 13.59
N LEU A 58 13.16 -6.67 13.58
CA LEU A 58 13.76 -6.14 12.37
C LEU A 58 14.62 -7.19 11.66
N ARG A 59 15.36 -8.00 12.43
CA ARG A 59 16.17 -9.11 11.90
C ARG A 59 15.31 -10.13 11.15
N ASP A 60 14.24 -10.62 11.76
CA ASP A 60 13.37 -11.64 11.14
C ASP A 60 12.69 -11.10 9.88
N HIS A 61 12.24 -9.84 9.91
CA HIS A 61 11.69 -9.16 8.75
C HIS A 61 12.73 -9.07 7.63
N THR A 62 13.92 -8.55 7.94
CA THR A 62 15.02 -8.36 6.98
C THR A 62 15.45 -9.66 6.31
N TYR A 63 15.53 -10.77 7.06
CA TYR A 63 15.85 -12.08 6.50
C TYR A 63 14.75 -12.63 5.62
N ARG A 64 13.48 -12.46 6.02
CA ARG A 64 12.33 -12.84 5.19
C ARG A 64 12.29 -12.06 3.88
N VAL A 65 12.53 -10.74 3.92
CA VAL A 65 12.66 -9.90 2.73
C VAL A 65 13.79 -10.39 1.83
N THR A 66 14.94 -10.72 2.41
CA THR A 66 16.10 -11.23 1.65
C THR A 66 15.79 -12.55 0.95
N GLU A 67 15.17 -13.51 1.63
CA GLU A 67 14.78 -14.80 1.02
C GLU A 67 13.79 -14.61 -0.13
N LEU A 68 12.77 -13.78 0.08
CA LEU A 68 11.74 -13.48 -0.92
C LEU A 68 12.33 -12.75 -2.14
N ALA A 69 13.21 -11.78 -1.92
CA ALA A 69 13.88 -11.04 -2.99
C ALA A 69 14.74 -11.95 -3.86
N LEU A 70 15.49 -12.89 -3.26
CA LEU A 70 16.28 -13.86 -4.00
C LEU A 70 15.39 -14.84 -4.79
N ALA A 71 14.23 -15.24 -4.24
CA ALA A 71 13.26 -16.05 -4.96
C ALA A 71 12.67 -15.29 -6.17
N LEU A 72 12.25 -14.04 -5.97
CA LEU A 72 11.74 -13.15 -7.04
C LEU A 72 12.78 -12.93 -8.13
N LEU A 73 14.04 -12.68 -7.77
CA LEU A 73 15.14 -12.49 -8.70
C LEU A 73 15.29 -13.71 -9.63
N LYS A 74 15.32 -14.91 -9.07
CA LYS A 74 15.47 -16.17 -9.83
C LYS A 74 14.28 -16.49 -10.72
N GLN A 75 13.06 -16.17 -10.25
CA GLN A 75 11.84 -16.39 -11.04
C GLN A 75 11.74 -15.41 -12.21
N THR A 76 12.23 -14.17 -12.03
CA THR A 76 12.04 -13.09 -13.00
C THR A 76 13.17 -13.01 -14.03
N TYR A 77 14.41 -13.35 -13.65
CA TYR A 77 15.59 -13.11 -14.49
C TYR A 77 16.42 -14.37 -14.67
N ARG A 78 16.66 -14.76 -15.94
CA ARG A 78 17.47 -15.94 -16.29
C ARG A 78 18.92 -15.85 -15.79
N ASP A 79 19.52 -14.65 -15.86
CA ASP A 79 20.90 -14.39 -15.39
C ASP A 79 20.90 -13.58 -14.07
N GLY A 80 19.97 -13.88 -13.18
CA GLY A 80 19.80 -13.18 -11.91
C GLY A 80 21.02 -13.28 -10.98
N ASP A 81 21.86 -14.31 -11.13
CA ASP A 81 22.98 -14.61 -10.24
C ASP A 81 23.99 -13.46 -10.11
N LEU A 82 24.22 -12.70 -11.19
CA LEU A 82 25.12 -11.54 -11.18
C LEU A 82 24.58 -10.37 -10.34
N MET A 83 23.26 -10.30 -10.14
CA MET A 83 22.63 -9.28 -9.30
C MET A 83 22.54 -9.68 -7.83
N ILE A 84 22.87 -10.93 -7.47
CA ILE A 84 22.72 -11.41 -6.10
C ILE A 84 23.45 -10.52 -5.08
N PRO A 85 24.71 -10.09 -5.30
CA PRO A 85 25.36 -9.17 -4.37
C PRO A 85 24.59 -7.86 -4.19
N LYS A 86 24.08 -7.27 -5.28
CA LYS A 86 23.25 -6.05 -5.20
C LYS A 86 21.99 -6.27 -4.37
N VAL A 87 21.29 -7.37 -4.62
CA VAL A 87 20.05 -7.72 -3.92
C VAL A 87 20.31 -7.96 -2.44
N LEU A 88 21.34 -8.73 -2.08
CA LEU A 88 21.71 -8.97 -0.69
C LEU A 88 22.02 -7.68 0.07
N VAL A 89 22.82 -6.79 -0.54
CA VAL A 89 23.16 -5.50 0.08
C VAL A 89 21.91 -4.63 0.25
N ALA A 90 21.03 -4.59 -0.76
CA ALA A 90 19.79 -3.83 -0.69
C ALA A 90 18.85 -4.36 0.41
N THR A 91 18.58 -5.67 0.43
CA THR A 91 17.60 -6.26 1.34
C THR A 91 18.11 -6.30 2.77
N LEU A 92 19.39 -6.59 3.01
CA LEU A 92 19.96 -6.55 4.36
C LEU A 92 20.14 -5.13 4.89
N GLY A 93 20.28 -4.14 4.00
CA GLY A 93 20.53 -2.75 4.35
C GLY A 93 19.28 -1.86 4.46
N HIS A 94 18.16 -2.21 3.81
CA HIS A 94 17.06 -1.26 3.57
C HIS A 94 16.43 -0.67 4.82
N ASP A 95 16.39 -1.43 5.91
CA ASP A 95 15.70 -1.06 7.15
C ASP A 95 16.64 -0.83 8.35
N LEU A 96 17.96 -0.76 8.14
CA LEU A 96 18.89 -0.46 9.23
C LEU A 96 18.51 0.82 10.00
N GLY A 97 17.95 1.82 9.30
CA GLY A 97 17.46 3.06 9.86
C GLY A 97 16.34 2.92 10.89
N LYS A 98 15.69 1.75 11.02
CA LYS A 98 14.71 1.46 12.07
C LYS A 98 15.36 1.19 13.43
N ILE A 99 16.66 0.87 13.46
CA ILE A 99 17.40 0.59 14.70
C ILE A 99 17.47 1.86 15.56
N PRO A 100 16.96 1.87 16.81
CA PRO A 100 16.84 3.08 17.63
C PRO A 100 18.15 3.88 17.79
N ARG A 101 19.29 3.19 17.97
CA ARG A 101 20.59 3.84 18.19
C ARG A 101 21.11 4.62 16.97
N PHE A 102 20.68 4.26 15.76
CA PHE A 102 21.07 4.96 14.52
C PHE A 102 20.22 6.20 14.28
N ARG A 103 19.06 6.28 14.92
CA ARG A 103 18.16 7.43 14.86
C ARG A 103 18.54 8.49 15.90
N ALA A 104 19.06 8.06 17.04
CA ALA A 104 19.52 8.95 18.13
C ALA A 104 20.82 9.71 17.82
N THR A 105 21.65 9.21 16.90
CA THR A 105 22.99 9.74 16.60
C THR A 105 23.03 10.65 15.37
N ALA A 106 21.97 10.66 14.56
CA ALA A 106 21.90 11.53 13.40
C ALA A 106 21.47 12.94 13.82
N ALA A 107 22.07 13.97 13.23
CA ALA A 107 21.51 15.33 13.16
C ALA A 107 20.13 15.39 12.43
N HIS A 108 19.50 14.23 12.23
CA HIS A 108 18.30 13.93 11.49
C HIS A 108 17.32 13.16 12.39
N ALA A 109 17.08 13.63 13.63
CA ALA A 109 16.00 13.11 14.51
C ALA A 109 14.58 13.23 13.89
N MET A 110 14.48 13.66 12.63
CA MET A 110 13.28 13.72 11.78
C MET A 110 13.44 12.94 10.46
N GLY A 111 14.53 12.17 10.30
CA GLY A 111 14.87 11.47 9.08
C GLY A 111 14.00 10.24 8.86
N ASP A 112 13.39 10.16 7.69
CA ASP A 112 12.75 8.96 7.16
C ASP A 112 13.75 7.78 7.19
N HIS A 113 13.35 6.62 7.70
CA HIS A 113 14.26 5.49 7.93
C HIS A 113 15.05 5.07 6.67
N PRO A 114 14.53 5.16 5.42
CA PRO A 114 15.30 4.83 4.22
C PRO A 114 16.57 5.68 4.06
N VAL A 115 16.53 6.94 4.49
CA VAL A 115 17.69 7.84 4.43
C VAL A 115 18.74 7.42 5.45
N VAL A 116 18.32 7.12 6.68
CA VAL A 116 19.21 6.66 7.75
C VAL A 116 19.83 5.30 7.39
N SER A 117 19.05 4.38 6.81
CA SER A 117 19.53 3.11 6.28
C SER A 117 20.64 3.29 5.25
N ALA A 118 20.43 4.18 4.27
CA ALA A 118 21.42 4.44 3.23
C ALA A 118 22.73 5.04 3.79
N ILE A 119 22.65 5.96 4.76
CA ILE A 119 23.84 6.51 5.44
C ILE A 119 24.60 5.40 6.18
N LYS A 120 23.88 4.59 6.98
CA LYS A 120 24.51 3.52 7.75
C LYS A 120 25.14 2.47 6.85
N LEU A 121 24.48 2.15 5.75
CA LEU A 121 25.02 1.23 4.75
C LEU A 121 26.28 1.82 4.10
N GLN A 122 26.30 3.12 3.78
CA GLN A 122 27.49 3.78 3.23
C GLN A 122 28.69 3.70 4.19
N GLU A 123 28.47 3.85 5.50
CA GLU A 123 29.52 3.65 6.51
C GLU A 123 30.06 2.21 6.52
N CYS A 124 29.20 1.20 6.36
CA CYS A 124 29.61 -0.21 6.32
C CYS A 124 30.47 -0.53 5.09
N PHE A 125 30.29 0.22 4.01
CA PHE A 125 31.03 0.08 2.75
C PHE A 125 32.18 1.09 2.63
N ALA A 126 32.47 1.86 3.67
CA ALA A 126 33.56 2.83 3.66
C ALA A 126 34.90 2.14 3.34
N GLY A 127 35.65 2.73 2.40
CA GLY A 127 36.92 2.15 1.93
C GLY A 127 36.78 1.03 0.88
N THR A 128 35.55 0.62 0.53
CA THR A 128 35.30 -0.36 -0.54
C THR A 128 34.72 0.34 -1.77
N SER A 129 35.39 0.22 -2.91
CA SER A 129 34.88 0.75 -4.18
C SER A 129 34.09 -0.31 -4.93
N ILE A 130 32.78 -0.11 -5.05
CA ILE A 130 31.85 -0.98 -5.76
C ILE A 130 31.04 -0.14 -6.77
N PRO A 131 31.16 -0.38 -8.08
CA PRO A 131 30.55 0.47 -9.11
C PRO A 131 29.03 0.60 -9.02
N TRP A 132 28.34 -0.45 -8.58
CA TRP A 132 26.88 -0.49 -8.50
C TRP A 132 26.30 -0.01 -7.17
N PHE A 133 27.13 0.39 -6.21
CA PHE A 133 26.68 0.67 -4.85
C PHE A 133 25.73 1.87 -4.78
N SER A 134 25.90 2.87 -5.64
CA SER A 134 24.97 4.01 -5.71
C SER A 134 23.56 3.57 -6.10
N GLU A 135 23.41 2.61 -7.01
CA GLU A 135 22.10 2.05 -7.39
C GLU A 135 21.40 1.41 -6.19
N VAL A 136 22.16 0.75 -5.32
CA VAL A 136 21.62 0.14 -4.08
C VAL A 136 21.17 1.21 -3.09
N LEU A 137 21.97 2.27 -2.91
CA LEU A 137 21.58 3.39 -2.04
C LEU A 137 20.32 4.10 -2.54
N ASP A 138 20.18 4.27 -3.86
CA ASP A 138 19.00 4.88 -4.46
C ASP A 138 17.76 3.97 -4.33
N ALA A 139 17.92 2.66 -4.55
CA ALA A 139 16.85 1.68 -4.33
C ALA A 139 16.38 1.69 -2.87
N ILE A 140 17.30 1.74 -1.90
CA ILE A 140 16.95 1.84 -0.47
C ILE A 140 16.23 3.15 -0.19
N LYS A 141 16.76 4.31 -0.61
CA LYS A 141 16.09 5.61 -0.34
C LYS A 141 14.69 5.70 -0.95
N GLY A 142 14.43 4.96 -2.04
CA GLY A 142 13.18 4.98 -2.78
C GLY A 142 12.22 3.82 -2.49
N HIS A 143 12.54 2.90 -1.57
CA HIS A 143 11.84 1.59 -1.54
C HIS A 143 10.35 1.64 -1.15
N HIS A 144 9.89 2.70 -0.47
CA HIS A 144 8.45 2.94 -0.24
C HIS A 144 7.71 3.45 -1.48
N ARG A 145 8.43 4.10 -2.40
CA ARG A 145 7.88 4.76 -3.58
C ARG A 145 7.83 3.79 -4.75
N ILE A 146 7.06 4.15 -5.77
CA ILE A 146 7.04 3.39 -7.02
C ILE A 146 8.35 3.66 -7.77
N GLY A 147 9.34 2.78 -7.55
CA GLY A 147 10.56 2.70 -8.34
C GLY A 147 10.32 2.05 -9.70
N LYS A 148 11.11 2.44 -10.70
CA LYS A 148 11.11 1.81 -12.04
C LYS A 148 12.34 0.95 -12.29
N ASP A 149 13.37 1.07 -11.46
CA ASP A 149 14.57 0.26 -11.57
C ASP A 149 14.32 -1.15 -11.04
N ARG A 150 15.05 -2.12 -11.59
CA ARG A 150 14.84 -3.55 -11.31
C ARG A 150 15.00 -3.88 -9.83
N LEU A 151 15.98 -3.24 -9.17
CA LEU A 151 16.32 -3.53 -7.77
C LEU A 151 15.25 -2.99 -6.82
N GLY A 152 14.81 -1.75 -7.02
CA GLY A 152 13.72 -1.13 -6.26
C GLY A 152 12.41 -1.91 -6.41
N VAL A 153 12.10 -2.41 -7.61
CA VAL A 153 10.92 -3.27 -7.83
C VAL A 153 11.01 -4.58 -7.04
N ILE A 154 12.15 -5.28 -7.10
CA ILE A 154 12.35 -6.53 -6.33
C ILE A 154 12.24 -6.25 -4.84
N LEU A 155 12.93 -5.22 -4.33
CA LEU A 155 12.95 -4.88 -2.92
C LEU A 155 11.54 -4.57 -2.41
N ARG A 156 10.80 -3.70 -3.11
CA ARG A 156 9.43 -3.31 -2.75
C ARG A 156 8.43 -4.48 -2.83
N GLN A 157 8.62 -5.41 -3.75
CA GLN A 157 7.78 -6.61 -3.84
C GLN A 157 8.09 -7.59 -2.70
N ALA A 158 9.37 -7.84 -2.44
CA ALA A 158 9.82 -8.73 -1.38
C ALA A 158 9.40 -8.23 0.01
N ASP A 159 9.53 -6.93 0.25
CA ASP A 159 9.07 -6.25 1.46
C ASP A 159 7.56 -6.45 1.68
N GLY A 160 6.74 -6.11 0.68
CA GLY A 160 5.29 -6.33 0.76
C GLY A 160 4.91 -7.79 0.99
N GLN A 161 5.56 -8.73 0.30
CA GLN A 161 5.34 -10.17 0.51
C GLN A 161 5.76 -10.63 1.91
N ALA A 162 6.82 -10.05 2.49
CA ALA A 162 7.24 -10.33 3.86
C ALA A 162 6.16 -9.90 4.86
N ARG A 163 5.59 -8.71 4.68
CA ARG A 163 4.48 -8.21 5.51
C ARG A 163 3.24 -9.10 5.45
N VAL A 164 2.86 -9.54 4.25
CA VAL A 164 1.72 -10.47 4.09
C VAL A 164 1.99 -11.79 4.83
N LYS A 165 3.19 -12.38 4.67
CA LYS A 165 3.58 -13.61 5.38
C LYS A 165 3.60 -13.42 6.90
N GLU A 166 4.12 -12.29 7.39
CA GLU A 166 4.18 -11.96 8.82
C GLU A 166 2.79 -11.88 9.43
N MET A 167 1.83 -11.27 8.73
CA MET A 167 0.44 -11.21 9.18
C MET A 167 -0.19 -12.60 9.27
N ILE A 168 0.00 -13.43 8.25
CA ILE A 168 -0.55 -14.79 8.21
C ILE A 168 0.02 -15.64 9.35
N LEU A 169 1.35 -15.60 9.54
CA LEU A 169 2.02 -16.33 10.62
C LEU A 169 1.58 -15.87 12.01
N SER A 170 1.34 -14.57 12.18
CA SER A 170 0.98 -13.99 13.49
C SER A 170 -0.48 -14.17 13.87
N THR A 171 -1.38 -14.31 12.89
CA THR A 171 -2.83 -14.40 13.14
C THR A 171 -3.40 -15.80 12.96
N GLN A 172 -2.69 -16.71 12.27
CA GLN A 172 -3.03 -18.12 11.99
C GLN A 172 -4.39 -18.40 11.31
N GLU A 173 -5.27 -17.40 11.22
CA GLU A 173 -6.60 -17.49 10.60
C GLU A 173 -6.67 -16.77 9.24
N MET A 174 -5.66 -15.96 8.92
CA MET A 174 -5.64 -15.17 7.69
C MET A 174 -5.03 -15.94 6.52
N GLN A 175 -5.49 -15.61 5.30
CA GLN A 175 -4.97 -16.19 4.06
C GLN A 175 -4.61 -15.10 3.06
N GLU A 176 -3.49 -15.26 2.35
CA GLU A 176 -3.16 -14.43 1.18
C GLU A 176 -3.99 -14.89 -0.01
N LYS A 177 -4.71 -13.97 -0.64
CA LYS A 177 -5.44 -14.23 -1.89
C LYS A 177 -5.40 -12.99 -2.80
N PRO A 178 -5.13 -13.15 -4.11
CA PRO A 178 -5.25 -12.05 -5.06
C PRO A 178 -6.65 -11.43 -5.04
N LEU A 179 -6.76 -10.10 -5.08
CA LEU A 179 -8.02 -9.36 -4.99
C LEU A 179 -9.16 -9.96 -5.84
N ASP A 180 -8.86 -10.28 -7.09
CA ASP A 180 -9.79 -10.82 -8.10
C ASP A 180 -10.31 -12.23 -7.79
N SER A 181 -9.65 -12.97 -6.90
CA SER A 181 -10.06 -14.34 -6.54
C SER A 181 -11.10 -14.42 -5.41
N TRP A 182 -11.31 -13.33 -4.66
CA TRP A 182 -12.18 -13.34 -3.47
C TRP A 182 -13.12 -12.12 -3.38
N CYS A 183 -12.77 -11.01 -4.03
CA CYS A 183 -13.51 -9.76 -3.96
C CYS A 183 -14.62 -9.77 -5.01
N ALA A 184 -15.88 -9.69 -4.57
CA ALA A 184 -17.04 -9.63 -5.44
C ALA A 184 -17.70 -8.25 -5.35
N GLY A 185 -18.01 -7.65 -6.50
CA GLY A 185 -18.64 -6.34 -6.58
C GLY A 185 -19.89 -6.17 -5.71
N PRO A 186 -20.87 -7.09 -5.77
CA PRO A 186 -22.09 -6.99 -4.96
C PRO A 186 -21.82 -6.99 -3.45
N GLU A 187 -20.83 -7.76 -2.97
CA GLU A 187 -20.46 -7.81 -1.55
C GLU A 187 -19.81 -6.50 -1.09
N VAL A 188 -18.97 -5.88 -1.93
CA VAL A 188 -18.41 -4.56 -1.66
C VAL A 188 -19.53 -3.51 -1.58
N LEU A 189 -20.48 -3.53 -2.52
CA LEU A 189 -21.61 -2.60 -2.51
C LEU A 189 -22.54 -2.81 -1.31
N ALA A 190 -22.73 -4.05 -0.85
CA ALA A 190 -23.49 -4.34 0.35
C ALA A 190 -22.90 -3.67 1.61
N ILE A 191 -21.56 -3.56 1.70
CA ILE A 191 -20.89 -2.83 2.79
C ILE A 191 -21.03 -1.30 2.64
N VAL A 192 -21.10 -0.78 1.41
CA VAL A 192 -21.36 0.64 1.14
C VAL A 192 -22.82 1.01 1.44
N ALA A 193 -23.75 0.11 1.20
CA ALA A 193 -25.20 0.36 1.20
C ALA A 193 -25.75 1.08 2.47
N PRO A 194 -25.31 0.75 3.70
CA PRO A 194 -25.77 1.42 4.92
C PRO A 194 -25.31 2.89 5.02
N ARG A 195 -24.32 3.30 4.22
CA ARG A 195 -23.70 4.63 4.24
C ARG A 195 -24.28 5.58 3.17
N ILE A 196 -25.11 5.06 2.26
CA ILE A 196 -25.73 5.86 1.18
C ILE A 196 -26.68 6.87 1.80
N ASN A 197 -26.58 8.13 1.33
CA ASN A 197 -27.36 9.27 1.77
C ASN A 197 -27.23 9.58 3.27
N ARG A 198 -26.20 9.08 3.94
CA ARG A 198 -25.93 9.38 5.35
C ARG A 198 -24.69 10.26 5.49
N PRO A 199 -24.71 11.26 6.38
CA PRO A 199 -23.56 12.09 6.63
C PRO A 199 -22.48 11.27 7.35
N LEU A 200 -21.23 11.45 6.95
CA LEU A 200 -20.08 11.08 7.78
C LEU A 200 -19.80 12.23 8.77
N LYS A 201 -18.84 12.05 9.69
CA LYS A 201 -18.38 13.17 10.54
C LYS A 201 -17.94 14.35 9.64
N GLY A 202 -18.52 15.53 9.86
CA GLY A 202 -18.28 16.74 9.06
C GLY A 202 -19.16 16.87 7.82
N SER A 203 -18.67 17.54 6.78
CA SER A 203 -19.36 17.74 5.48
C SER A 203 -19.05 16.66 4.44
N LYS A 204 -18.50 15.51 4.85
CA LYS A 204 -18.14 14.41 3.94
C LYS A 204 -19.28 13.39 3.83
N TRP A 205 -19.40 12.77 2.67
CA TRP A 205 -20.32 11.66 2.42
C TRP A 205 -19.62 10.53 1.67
N ALA A 206 -20.03 9.30 1.93
CA ALA A 206 -19.49 8.11 1.26
C ALA A 206 -20.16 7.85 -0.09
N ALA A 207 -21.49 8.05 -0.15
CA ALA A 207 -22.28 7.79 -1.33
C ALA A 207 -23.60 8.58 -1.30
N PHE A 208 -24.13 8.92 -2.47
CA PHE A 208 -25.38 9.65 -2.62
C PHE A 208 -26.21 9.12 -3.80
N SER A 209 -27.53 8.97 -3.64
CA SER A 209 -28.44 8.57 -4.73
C SER A 209 -29.05 9.77 -5.45
N LEU A 210 -29.21 9.68 -6.77
CA LEU A 210 -29.97 10.63 -7.57
C LEU A 210 -30.40 9.99 -8.88
N LYS A 211 -31.72 10.01 -9.18
CA LYS A 211 -32.30 9.58 -10.47
C LYS A 211 -31.85 8.18 -10.88
N GLY A 212 -32.04 7.18 -10.01
CA GLY A 212 -31.65 5.79 -10.30
C GLY A 212 -30.14 5.48 -10.31
N VAL A 213 -29.27 6.43 -9.93
CA VAL A 213 -27.81 6.23 -9.84
C VAL A 213 -27.33 6.55 -8.43
N VAL A 214 -26.37 5.77 -7.93
CA VAL A 214 -25.65 6.06 -6.69
C VAL A 214 -24.21 6.46 -7.02
N TYR A 215 -23.85 7.68 -6.63
CA TYR A 215 -22.50 8.23 -6.78
C TYR A 215 -21.68 7.90 -5.54
N VAL A 216 -20.82 6.89 -5.66
CA VAL A 216 -19.98 6.40 -4.56
C VAL A 216 -18.60 7.03 -4.65
N THR A 217 -18.01 7.50 -3.54
CA THR A 217 -16.62 7.97 -3.57
C THR A 217 -15.65 6.80 -3.70
N PRO A 218 -14.50 6.95 -4.39
CA PRO A 218 -13.49 5.89 -4.44
C PRO A 218 -13.05 5.44 -3.03
N ASP A 219 -12.92 6.39 -2.11
CA ASP A 219 -12.60 6.12 -0.70
C ASP A 219 -13.60 5.15 -0.07
N ALA A 220 -14.91 5.34 -0.30
CA ALA A 220 -15.94 4.46 0.24
C ALA A 220 -15.85 3.03 -0.33
N ILE A 221 -15.47 2.88 -1.60
CA ILE A 221 -15.25 1.57 -2.24
C ILE A 221 -14.03 0.89 -1.62
N LEU A 222 -12.92 1.61 -1.47
CA LEU A 222 -11.71 1.04 -0.88
C LEU A 222 -11.92 0.63 0.58
N GLU A 223 -12.56 1.48 1.39
CA GLU A 223 -12.86 1.16 2.79
C GLU A 223 -13.86 0.00 2.91
N ALA A 224 -14.80 -0.13 1.97
CA ALA A 224 -15.67 -1.30 1.90
C ALA A 224 -14.91 -2.58 1.54
N ALA A 225 -13.96 -2.51 0.60
CA ALA A 225 -13.10 -3.65 0.25
C ALA A 225 -12.18 -4.08 1.40
N LYS A 226 -11.61 -3.14 2.15
CA LYS A 226 -10.84 -3.43 3.38
C LYS A 226 -11.68 -4.13 4.44
N GLU A 227 -12.90 -3.65 4.68
CA GLU A 227 -13.82 -4.27 5.62
C GLU A 227 -14.24 -5.69 5.15
N LEU A 228 -14.46 -5.88 3.84
CA LEU A 228 -14.74 -7.21 3.27
C LEU A 228 -13.56 -8.16 3.45
N ALA A 229 -12.33 -7.68 3.22
CA ALA A 229 -11.10 -8.47 3.44
C ALA A 229 -11.00 -8.94 4.90
N ARG A 230 -11.29 -8.05 5.85
CA ARG A 230 -11.33 -8.36 7.29
C ARG A 230 -12.38 -9.42 7.61
N GLN A 231 -13.60 -9.30 7.06
CA GLN A 231 -14.68 -10.27 7.26
C GLN A 231 -14.32 -11.65 6.67
N LYS A 232 -13.67 -11.69 5.51
CA LYS A 232 -13.22 -12.91 4.85
C LYS A 232 -11.88 -13.45 5.37
N LYS A 233 -11.25 -12.75 6.33
CA LYS A 233 -9.90 -13.06 6.86
C LYS A 233 -8.85 -13.18 5.73
N VAL A 234 -8.92 -12.27 4.76
CA VAL A 234 -7.98 -12.22 3.64
C VAL A 234 -7.01 -11.05 3.81
N VAL A 235 -5.75 -11.28 3.48
CA VAL A 235 -4.72 -10.25 3.39
C VAL A 235 -4.43 -9.99 1.90
N GLU A 236 -4.54 -8.73 1.49
CA GLU A 236 -4.20 -8.27 0.15
C GLU A 236 -3.39 -6.99 0.27
N MET A 237 -2.16 -7.00 -0.27
CA MET A 237 -1.18 -5.93 -0.02
C MET A 237 -1.62 -4.57 -0.59
N GLY A 238 -2.32 -4.57 -1.72
CA GLY A 238 -2.83 -3.35 -2.36
C GLY A 238 -3.94 -2.66 -1.57
N LEU A 239 -4.60 -3.35 -0.64
CA LEU A 239 -5.53 -2.77 0.33
C LEU A 239 -4.83 -2.13 1.54
N ILE A 240 -3.56 -2.47 1.79
CA ILE A 240 -2.78 -2.00 2.94
C ILE A 240 -1.84 -0.85 2.55
N ARG A 241 -1.08 -1.03 1.46
CA ARG A 241 -0.06 -0.07 1.01
C ARG A 241 -0.67 1.11 0.25
N SER A 242 -0.43 2.32 0.71
CA SER A 242 -1.00 3.54 0.10
C SER A 242 -0.51 3.79 -1.32
N THR A 243 0.75 3.42 -1.63
CA THR A 243 1.29 3.60 -2.98
C THR A 243 0.65 2.69 -4.03
N ASP A 244 -0.09 1.64 -3.63
CA ASP A 244 -0.88 0.81 -4.54
C ASP A 244 -2.33 1.28 -4.69
N ARG A 245 -2.75 2.30 -3.91
CA ARG A 245 -4.14 2.74 -3.79
C ARG A 245 -4.85 2.92 -5.14
N GLU A 246 -4.25 3.66 -6.07
CA GLU A 246 -4.88 3.93 -7.37
C GLU A 246 -5.04 2.67 -8.20
N ASP A 247 -4.05 1.79 -8.18
CA ASP A 247 -4.10 0.53 -8.92
C ASP A 247 -5.16 -0.41 -8.34
N THR A 248 -5.19 -0.52 -7.01
CA THR A 248 -6.24 -1.25 -6.28
C THR A 248 -7.63 -0.70 -6.60
N LEU A 249 -7.80 0.63 -6.62
CA LEU A 249 -9.07 1.26 -7.00
C LEU A 249 -9.47 0.94 -8.45
N ARG A 250 -8.52 0.97 -9.40
CA ARG A 250 -8.78 0.56 -10.80
C ARG A 250 -9.24 -0.89 -10.88
N ARG A 251 -8.57 -1.80 -10.14
CA ARG A 251 -8.95 -3.22 -10.07
C ARG A 251 -10.35 -3.39 -9.46
N LEU A 252 -10.67 -2.68 -8.38
CA LEU A 252 -12.01 -2.71 -7.75
C LEU A 252 -13.10 -2.21 -8.71
N VAL A 253 -12.86 -1.12 -9.43
CA VAL A 253 -13.82 -0.62 -10.43
C VAL A 253 -13.96 -1.59 -11.60
N LYS A 254 -12.88 -2.25 -12.03
CA LYS A 254 -12.96 -3.32 -13.03
C LYS A 254 -13.82 -4.49 -12.55
N ILE A 255 -13.71 -4.88 -11.28
CA ILE A 255 -14.57 -5.92 -10.66
C ILE A 255 -16.05 -5.48 -10.69
N LEU A 256 -16.35 -4.22 -10.34
CA LEU A 256 -17.71 -3.67 -10.42
C LEU A 256 -18.25 -3.66 -11.86
N GLY A 257 -17.41 -3.26 -12.82
CA GLY A 257 -17.77 -3.22 -14.24
C GLY A 257 -18.01 -4.61 -14.83
N ALA A 258 -17.17 -5.59 -14.50
CA ALA A 258 -17.32 -6.98 -14.94
C ALA A 258 -18.61 -7.64 -14.44
N ALA A 259 -19.15 -7.15 -13.31
CA ALA A 259 -20.44 -7.57 -12.76
C ALA A 259 -21.64 -6.72 -13.24
N ASP A 260 -21.43 -5.84 -14.24
CA ASP A 260 -22.44 -4.93 -14.80
C ASP A 260 -23.14 -4.02 -13.75
N LEU A 261 -22.39 -3.59 -12.73
CA LEU A 261 -22.92 -2.78 -11.62
C LEU A 261 -22.78 -1.28 -11.86
N LEU A 262 -21.94 -0.86 -12.80
CA LEU A 262 -21.64 0.54 -13.07
C LEU A 262 -22.74 1.19 -13.92
N ALA A 263 -23.11 2.42 -13.59
CA ALA A 263 -24.11 3.18 -14.34
C ALA A 263 -23.53 3.80 -15.63
N MET A 264 -22.21 3.83 -15.78
CA MET A 264 -21.52 4.31 -16.97
C MET A 264 -20.10 3.75 -17.07
N GLU A 265 -19.50 3.84 -18.26
CA GLU A 265 -18.10 3.47 -18.47
C GLU A 265 -17.11 4.46 -17.83
N ILE A 266 -16.16 3.89 -17.07
CA ILE A 266 -15.10 4.64 -16.39
C ILE A 266 -13.81 4.69 -17.22
N GLY A 267 -13.60 3.77 -18.15
CA GLY A 267 -12.37 3.69 -18.97
C GLY A 267 -11.17 3.11 -18.22
N GLU A 268 -10.24 2.56 -18.98
CA GLU A 268 -9.19 1.64 -18.50
C GLU A 268 -8.21 2.26 -17.48
N HIS A 269 -7.91 3.55 -17.60
CA HIS A 269 -6.93 4.23 -16.75
C HIS A 269 -7.54 4.99 -15.56
N PHE A 270 -8.86 4.95 -15.40
CA PHE A 270 -9.56 5.69 -14.35
C PHE A 270 -10.25 4.75 -13.37
N TYR A 271 -10.47 5.24 -12.16
CA TYR A 271 -11.23 4.56 -11.11
C TYR A 271 -12.44 5.38 -10.66
N GLY A 272 -12.87 6.33 -11.49
CA GLY A 272 -14.05 7.16 -11.30
C GLY A 272 -14.13 8.25 -12.35
N ARG A 273 -15.06 9.19 -12.15
CA ARG A 273 -15.27 10.35 -13.02
C ARG A 273 -15.49 11.62 -12.20
N PRO A 274 -15.01 12.79 -12.68
CA PRO A 274 -15.34 14.06 -12.08
C PRO A 274 -16.80 14.43 -12.37
N PHE A 275 -17.50 14.93 -11.36
CA PHE A 275 -18.85 15.46 -11.49
C PHE A 275 -18.96 16.85 -10.89
N ASP A 276 -19.71 17.69 -11.58
CA ASP A 276 -20.17 18.98 -11.11
C ASP A 276 -21.52 18.79 -10.41
N ILE A 277 -21.59 19.20 -9.14
CA ILE A 277 -22.74 19.03 -8.25
C ILE A 277 -23.46 20.37 -8.11
N PHE A 278 -24.74 20.39 -8.46
CA PHE A 278 -25.59 21.57 -8.42
C PHE A 278 -26.61 21.47 -7.29
N THR A 279 -26.85 22.58 -6.60
CA THR A 279 -27.81 22.65 -5.49
C THR A 279 -28.88 23.73 -5.71
N LYS A 280 -30.03 23.60 -5.03
CA LYS A 280 -31.16 24.53 -5.09
C LYS A 280 -30.81 25.97 -4.71
N LYS A 281 -29.77 26.20 -3.90
CA LYS A 281 -29.24 27.55 -3.65
C LYS A 281 -28.28 27.92 -4.79
N ALA A 282 -28.79 28.75 -5.71
CA ALA A 282 -28.09 29.20 -6.90
C ALA A 282 -26.66 29.70 -6.59
N GLY A 283 -25.66 29.14 -7.28
CA GLY A 283 -24.31 29.70 -7.39
C GLY A 283 -23.17 28.80 -6.89
N ILE A 284 -23.40 27.83 -6.00
CA ILE A 284 -22.31 26.98 -5.48
C ILE A 284 -22.21 25.71 -6.32
N LYS A 285 -21.22 25.70 -7.22
CA LYS A 285 -20.75 24.53 -7.95
C LYS A 285 -19.73 23.79 -7.11
N GLN A 286 -20.08 22.61 -6.58
CA GLN A 286 -19.09 21.72 -5.98
C GLN A 286 -18.62 20.71 -7.01
N ARG A 287 -17.35 20.34 -6.96
CA ARG A 287 -16.80 19.28 -7.81
C ARG A 287 -16.44 18.08 -6.94
N GLY A 288 -16.78 16.89 -7.39
CA GLY A 288 -16.38 15.66 -6.73
C GLY A 288 -15.96 14.60 -7.74
N TYR A 289 -15.35 13.52 -7.26
CA TYR A 289 -14.92 12.40 -8.08
C TYR A 289 -15.57 11.14 -7.56
N PHE A 290 -16.33 10.47 -8.43
CA PHE A 290 -17.24 9.40 -8.03
C PHE A 290 -17.17 8.20 -8.98
N VAL A 291 -17.59 7.06 -8.47
CA VAL A 291 -17.92 5.85 -9.23
C VAL A 291 -19.44 5.77 -9.29
N PRO A 292 -20.06 6.04 -10.45
CA PRO A 292 -21.50 5.89 -10.63
C PRO A 292 -21.90 4.42 -10.71
N VAL A 293 -22.76 4.00 -9.80
CA VAL A 293 -23.26 2.63 -9.66
C VAL A 293 -24.77 2.63 -9.88
N LYS A 294 -25.31 1.62 -10.56
CA LYS A 294 -26.76 1.48 -10.77
C LYS A 294 -27.45 1.33 -9.41
N LEU A 295 -28.58 2.01 -9.18
CA LEU A 295 -29.28 1.93 -7.90
C LEU A 295 -29.71 0.51 -7.54
N GLU A 296 -30.17 -0.25 -8.53
CA GLU A 296 -30.58 -1.65 -8.40
C GLU A 296 -29.46 -2.58 -7.89
N ALA A 297 -28.19 -2.23 -8.10
CA ALA A 297 -27.05 -2.99 -7.61
C ALA A 297 -26.97 -3.06 -6.08
N PHE A 298 -27.61 -2.12 -5.37
CA PHE A 298 -27.65 -2.10 -3.91
C PHE A 298 -28.83 -2.88 -3.33
N GLN A 299 -29.78 -3.34 -4.16
CA GLN A 299 -30.97 -4.07 -3.72
C GLN A 299 -31.78 -3.32 -2.64
N ILE A 300 -31.79 -1.99 -2.70
CA ILE A 300 -32.58 -1.12 -1.82
C ILE A 300 -33.56 -0.32 -2.68
N ALA A 301 -34.81 -0.18 -2.23
CA ALA A 301 -35.80 0.64 -2.92
C ALA A 301 -35.37 2.11 -2.98
N GLU A 302 -35.59 2.77 -4.12
CA GLU A 302 -35.23 4.18 -4.30
C GLU A 302 -35.90 5.07 -3.25
N SER A 303 -37.19 4.85 -2.96
CA SER A 303 -37.93 5.57 -1.92
C SER A 303 -37.27 5.47 -0.55
N GLU A 304 -36.73 4.31 -0.20
CA GLU A 304 -36.00 4.11 1.05
C GLU A 304 -34.70 4.90 1.06
N LEU A 305 -33.90 4.84 -0.01
CA LEU A 305 -32.68 5.64 -0.10
C LEU A 305 -32.97 7.15 -0.02
N GLU A 306 -33.97 7.63 -0.75
CA GLU A 306 -34.33 9.05 -0.77
C GLU A 306 -34.76 9.55 0.62
N SER A 307 -35.47 8.72 1.40
CA SER A 307 -35.85 9.04 2.79
C SER A 307 -34.65 9.24 3.73
N ARG A 308 -33.48 8.67 3.41
CA ARG A 308 -32.27 8.80 4.23
C ARG A 308 -31.59 10.15 4.05
N LYS A 309 -31.90 10.89 2.98
CA LYS A 309 -31.22 12.15 2.63
C LYS A 309 -31.44 13.21 3.70
N VAL A 310 -30.35 13.85 4.11
CA VAL A 310 -30.35 14.95 5.08
C VAL A 310 -29.59 16.17 4.58
N ALA A 311 -29.99 17.36 5.04
CA ALA A 311 -29.28 18.62 4.86
C ALA A 311 -28.86 18.89 3.39
N PHE A 312 -27.55 18.99 3.11
CA PHE A 312 -27.00 19.27 1.78
C PHE A 312 -27.52 18.33 0.69
N MET A 313 -27.72 17.05 1.02
CA MET A 313 -28.17 16.03 0.06
C MET A 313 -29.59 16.28 -0.46
N GLN A 314 -30.45 16.94 0.34
CA GLN A 314 -31.80 17.34 -0.10
C GLN A 314 -31.77 18.58 -1.02
N LEU A 315 -30.67 19.33 -0.98
CA LEU A 315 -30.45 20.50 -1.82
C LEU A 315 -29.85 20.13 -3.17
N VAL A 316 -29.22 18.95 -3.32
CA VAL A 316 -28.62 18.55 -4.59
C VAL A 316 -29.70 18.23 -5.62
N THR A 317 -29.64 18.92 -6.76
CA THR A 317 -30.60 18.78 -7.85
C THR A 317 -30.03 18.04 -9.04
N GLU A 318 -28.71 18.11 -9.23
CA GLU A 318 -28.08 17.59 -10.44
C GLU A 318 -26.61 17.22 -10.21
N PHE A 319 -26.20 16.15 -10.89
CA PHE A 319 -24.81 15.76 -11.10
C PHE A 319 -24.57 15.75 -12.61
N GLN A 320 -23.66 16.58 -13.09
CA GLN A 320 -23.24 16.60 -14.49
C GLN A 320 -21.79 16.13 -14.60
N LEU A 321 -21.48 15.38 -15.66
CA LEU A 321 -20.11 14.95 -15.93
C LEU A 321 -19.23 16.19 -16.13
N GLY A 322 -18.24 16.38 -15.26
CA GLY A 322 -17.32 17.50 -15.34
C GLY A 322 -16.33 17.31 -16.50
N ARG A 323 -15.89 18.41 -17.12
CA ARG A 323 -14.79 18.35 -18.10
C ARG A 323 -13.49 17.98 -17.39
N GLY A 324 -12.91 16.84 -17.77
CA GLY A 324 -11.60 16.35 -17.30
C GLY A 324 -10.48 17.32 -17.61
#